data_AF-A0A1I5XGB3-F1
#
_entry.id   AF-A0A1I5XGB3-F1
#
_cell.length_a   1.000
_cell.length_b   1.000
_cell.length_c   1.000
_cell.angle_alpha   90.00
_cell.angle_beta   90.00
_cell.angle_gamma   90.00
#
_symmetry.space_group_name_H-M   'P 1'
#
loop_
_entity.id
_entity.type
_entity.pdbx_description
1 polymer ?
#
loop_
_entity_poly.entity_id
_entity_poly.type
_entity_poly.pdbx_seq_one_letter_code
_entity_poly.pdbx_strand_id
1 'polypeptide(L)'
;MNWLTSRCAPVVALSALALTGCDKGTDLNVDLPNTTAISTEYTEYKTPLLDVATVRTASVQSLKADHYLIGRLTDNVAGITEARSFLNVVAGSSNDSLPSKLVQPVLDSVVLVMGFDRVNGSSATPVRFDVSDLQAPLDERLPYNSATATAKGALLGQNLMSRLDRTALVVTDTSTRPVTRTAVPDQTIRLALQRSGAVAAPFAPAPAVASSYFSNFFATLRGSGASFTQAQLNRELKGLAIEPSQGYSSAIVSFGRSYNGRLAFFFHDAAAAAPVAPARRRWRSYSVFFGPIYSSGGAAPARDPRYYTQMSSNLANTDLSRLSDATQAVASATLNGTSYLQEGVGLSTRVTLRGLEALRNMPGLIINRAELRVPVKPFSNALFPNPRYIYAVEADNNNKVLQRILNFLPSDRVVQEDGSNQLVVGRRALGILEGPASQQYYTLVITNYLQAYLNDRLGGNPASLLLIPDSSNLIPDSTEPSTLTLGLNRAVIDAANVSLRVYYSKR
;
A
#
# COMPACT_ATOMS: atom_id res chain seq x y z
N MET A 1 52.75 6.37 20.81
CA MET A 1 53.84 6.50 19.82
C MET A 1 53.17 6.66 18.46
N ASN A 2 52.73 7.87 18.11
CA ASN A 2 53.45 8.91 17.35
C ASN A 2 53.87 8.43 15.95
N TRP A 3 53.22 8.92 14.88
CA TRP A 3 53.76 10.05 14.10
C TRP A 3 52.72 10.64 13.11
N LEU A 4 52.66 11.96 13.11
CA LEU A 4 52.00 12.89 12.19
C LEU A 4 53.06 13.47 11.25
N THR A 5 52.71 13.78 10.00
CA THR A 5 53.21 14.93 9.20
C THR A 5 52.17 15.16 8.08
N SER A 6 51.45 16.28 7.97
CA SER A 6 51.79 17.71 7.81
C SER A 6 52.55 18.02 6.51
N ARG A 7 51.84 18.69 5.58
CA ARG A 7 52.40 19.66 4.63
C ARG A 7 51.42 20.83 4.43
N CYS A 8 51.76 21.96 5.06
CA CYS A 8 51.35 23.29 4.63
C CYS A 8 52.30 23.76 3.51
N ALA A 9 51.81 24.54 2.55
CA ALA A 9 52.42 25.82 2.14
C ALA A 9 51.53 26.60 1.14
N PRO A 10 51.66 27.94 1.09
CA PRO A 10 50.61 28.88 0.69
C PRO A 10 50.96 29.69 -0.57
N VAL A 11 49.98 30.34 -1.22
CA VAL A 11 50.20 31.61 -1.96
C VAL A 11 48.95 32.50 -1.85
N VAL A 12 49.20 33.72 -1.40
CA VAL A 12 48.33 34.90 -1.28
C VAL A 12 48.29 35.64 -2.63
N ALA A 13 47.14 36.21 -3.02
CA ALA A 13 46.98 37.62 -3.44
C ALA A 13 45.83 37.89 -4.44
N LEU A 14 45.11 38.98 -4.15
CA LEU A 14 44.43 39.91 -5.06
C LEU A 14 43.28 39.41 -5.97
N SER A 15 42.04 39.70 -5.57
CA SER A 15 41.14 40.59 -6.34
C SER A 15 39.87 40.90 -5.56
N ALA A 16 39.91 41.99 -4.78
CA ALA A 16 38.73 42.77 -4.45
C ALA A 16 38.62 43.88 -5.50
N LEU A 17 37.55 43.91 -6.29
CA LEU A 17 36.99 45.07 -7.01
C LEU A 17 35.74 44.66 -7.81
N ALA A 18 34.63 45.38 -7.55
CA ALA A 18 33.37 45.46 -8.31
C ALA A 18 32.56 44.15 -8.49
N LEU A 19 31.30 44.04 -8.04
CA LEU A 19 30.17 44.84 -8.53
C LEU A 19 29.09 44.99 -7.44
N THR A 20 28.98 46.18 -6.87
CA THR A 20 27.71 46.70 -6.32
C THR A 20 26.91 47.27 -7.50
N GLY A 21 26.03 46.46 -8.08
CA GLY A 21 25.05 46.88 -9.08
C GLY A 21 23.65 46.92 -8.48
N CYS A 22 23.38 47.91 -7.63
CA CYS A 22 22.01 48.34 -7.33
C CYS A 22 21.69 49.50 -8.28
N ASP A 23 21.35 49.18 -9.53
CA ASP A 23 20.72 50.15 -10.41
C ASP A 23 19.31 50.43 -9.87
N LYS A 24 19.12 51.63 -9.33
CA LYS A 24 17.79 52.26 -9.29
C LYS A 24 17.47 52.64 -10.73
N GLY A 25 16.73 51.78 -11.41
CA GLY A 25 16.12 52.08 -12.70
C GLY A 25 15.03 53.14 -12.54
N THR A 26 15.42 54.41 -12.44
CA THR A 26 14.54 55.57 -12.55
C THR A 26 15.34 56.73 -13.17
N ASP A 27 15.65 56.65 -14.46
CA ASP A 27 16.07 57.85 -15.21
C ASP A 27 15.97 57.69 -16.75
N LEU A 28 14.99 56.92 -17.21
CA LEU A 28 14.39 57.15 -18.52
C LEU A 28 13.05 57.78 -18.24
N ASN A 29 12.99 59.11 -18.35
CA ASN A 29 11.79 59.94 -18.22
C ASN A 29 10.82 59.73 -19.41
N VAL A 30 10.63 58.47 -19.77
CA VAL A 30 9.61 57.98 -20.68
C VAL A 30 8.53 57.44 -19.75
N ASP A 31 7.56 58.30 -19.40
CA ASP A 31 6.27 57.82 -18.90
C ASP A 31 5.70 56.92 -19.98
N LEU A 32 5.95 55.61 -19.87
CA LEU A 32 5.28 54.61 -20.69
C LEU A 32 3.80 54.68 -20.29
N PRO A 33 2.90 55.11 -21.19
CA PRO A 33 1.49 55.13 -20.87
C PRO A 33 1.05 53.69 -20.55
N ASN A 34 0.48 53.50 -19.36
CA ASN A 34 0.04 52.22 -18.78
C ASN A 34 1.10 51.31 -18.10
N THR A 35 2.21 51.82 -17.57
CA THR A 35 3.00 51.05 -16.59
C THR A 35 2.48 51.25 -15.17
N THR A 36 1.22 50.88 -14.91
CA THR A 36 0.78 50.69 -13.52
C THR A 36 1.63 49.57 -12.91
N ALA A 37 2.24 49.84 -11.76
CA ALA A 37 3.06 48.85 -11.07
C ALA A 37 2.19 47.62 -10.78
N ILE A 38 2.54 46.46 -11.38
CA ILE A 38 1.87 45.20 -11.08
C ILE A 38 2.21 44.82 -9.64
N SER A 39 1.29 45.05 -8.71
CA SER A 39 1.47 44.59 -7.33
C SER A 39 1.32 43.07 -7.28
N THR A 40 2.15 42.42 -6.46
CA THR A 40 1.95 41.02 -6.10
C THR A 40 1.40 40.99 -4.68
N GLU A 41 0.22 40.40 -4.52
CA GLU A 41 -0.47 40.24 -3.25
C GLU A 41 -0.49 38.77 -2.82
N TYR A 42 -0.63 38.56 -1.51
CA TYR A 42 -0.73 37.25 -0.88
C TYR A 42 -1.98 37.21 -0.01
N THR A 43 -2.74 36.13 -0.11
CA THR A 43 -3.86 35.85 0.79
C THR A 43 -3.82 34.39 1.21
N GLU A 44 -3.96 34.15 2.51
CA GLU A 44 -4.09 32.81 3.08
C GLU A 44 -5.51 32.61 3.58
N TYR A 45 -6.21 31.66 2.97
CA TYR A 45 -7.52 31.22 3.41
C TYR A 45 -7.32 30.10 4.43
N LYS A 46 -8.08 30.16 5.54
CA LYS A 46 -8.15 29.12 6.60
C LYS A 46 -9.59 28.98 7.07
N THR A 47 -9.85 28.10 8.04
CA THR A 47 -11.11 28.05 8.80
C THR A 47 -11.56 29.46 9.20
N PRO A 48 -12.83 29.87 8.95
CA PRO A 48 -13.97 29.06 8.47
C PRO A 48 -14.15 29.02 6.94
N LEU A 49 -13.25 29.64 6.16
CA LEU A 49 -13.31 29.67 4.69
C LEU A 49 -12.88 28.35 4.05
N LEU A 50 -12.11 27.54 4.76
CA LEU A 50 -11.91 26.13 4.44
C LEU A 50 -12.61 25.28 5.49
N ASP A 51 -13.60 24.50 5.05
CA ASP A 51 -14.27 23.51 5.90
C ASP A 51 -13.70 22.12 5.61
N VAL A 52 -13.19 21.48 6.66
CA VAL A 52 -12.44 20.23 6.59
C VAL A 52 -13.18 19.13 7.36
N ALA A 53 -13.38 18.00 6.70
CA ALA A 53 -14.09 16.84 7.25
C ALA A 53 -13.44 15.52 6.82
N THR A 54 -13.63 14.46 7.60
CA THR A 54 -13.32 13.09 7.17
C THR A 54 -14.54 12.50 6.47
N VAL A 55 -14.32 11.84 5.34
CA VAL A 55 -15.35 11.15 4.55
C VAL A 55 -14.90 9.72 4.24
N ARG A 56 -15.88 8.88 3.87
CA ARG A 56 -15.62 7.54 3.34
C ARG A 56 -15.66 7.58 1.82
N THR A 57 -14.66 7.02 1.16
CA THR A 57 -14.59 6.88 -0.30
C THR A 57 -15.04 5.50 -0.75
N ALA A 58 -15.21 5.36 -2.07
CA ALA A 58 -15.58 4.09 -2.68
C ALA A 58 -14.54 3.00 -2.41
N SER A 59 -14.94 1.74 -2.62
CA SER A 59 -14.06 0.58 -2.50
C SER A 59 -12.81 0.74 -3.38
N VAL A 60 -11.64 0.51 -2.80
CA VAL A 60 -10.36 0.58 -3.51
C VAL A 60 -10.17 -0.69 -4.32
N GLN A 61 -9.68 -0.56 -5.56
CA GLN A 61 -9.27 -1.72 -6.34
C GLN A 61 -8.20 -2.51 -5.58
N SER A 62 -8.24 -3.83 -5.62
CA SER A 62 -7.23 -4.66 -4.94
C SER A 62 -6.81 -5.90 -5.73
N LEU A 63 -7.44 -6.13 -6.89
CA LEU A 63 -7.04 -7.16 -7.84
C LEU A 63 -5.59 -6.99 -8.27
N LYS A 64 -4.77 -8.02 -8.04
CA LYS A 64 -3.35 -8.08 -8.43
C LYS A 64 -2.53 -6.85 -8.00
N ALA A 65 -2.89 -6.25 -6.87
CA ALA A 65 -2.04 -5.25 -6.23
C ALA A 65 -0.65 -5.85 -5.90
N ASP A 66 0.37 -5.02 -5.74
CA ASP A 66 1.73 -5.49 -5.45
C ASP A 66 1.86 -6.31 -4.15
N HIS A 67 0.92 -6.11 -3.22
CA HIS A 67 0.75 -6.86 -1.98
C HIS A 67 -0.67 -7.40 -1.85
N TYR A 68 -0.80 -8.49 -1.10
CA TYR A 68 -2.05 -8.88 -0.46
C TYR A 68 -1.93 -8.71 1.05
N LEU A 69 -3.03 -8.42 1.73
CA LEU A 69 -3.05 -8.14 3.17
C LEU A 69 -3.87 -9.17 3.93
N ILE A 70 -3.38 -9.61 5.09
CA ILE A 70 -4.12 -10.52 5.98
C ILE A 70 -3.96 -10.05 7.41
N GLY A 71 -5.07 -9.91 8.11
CA GLY A 71 -5.07 -9.68 9.55
C GLY A 71 -6.24 -8.83 10.01
N ARG A 72 -6.21 -8.50 11.29
CA ARG A 72 -7.18 -7.61 11.93
C ARG A 72 -6.42 -6.72 12.89
N LEU A 73 -6.75 -5.44 12.92
CA LEU A 73 -6.14 -4.45 13.77
C LEU A 73 -7.22 -3.60 14.43
N THR A 74 -7.22 -3.57 15.75
CA THR A 74 -8.06 -2.64 16.53
C THR A 74 -7.30 -1.33 16.73
N ASP A 75 -7.96 -0.22 16.44
CA ASP A 75 -7.46 1.14 16.50
C ASP A 75 -8.52 2.05 17.13
N ASN A 76 -8.09 3.05 17.88
CA ASN A 76 -9.01 3.94 18.61
C ASN A 76 -9.72 4.96 17.71
N VAL A 77 -9.26 5.15 16.47
CA VAL A 77 -9.84 6.09 15.51
C VAL A 77 -10.82 5.40 14.57
N ALA A 78 -10.32 4.43 13.80
CA ALA A 78 -11.06 3.72 12.76
C ALA A 78 -11.68 2.40 13.26
N GLY A 79 -11.67 2.16 14.57
CA GLY A 79 -12.24 0.97 15.18
C GLY A 79 -11.50 -0.29 14.74
N ILE A 80 -12.20 -1.25 14.16
CA ILE A 80 -11.59 -2.52 13.75
C ILE A 80 -11.38 -2.51 12.24
N THR A 81 -10.13 -2.52 11.80
CA THR A 81 -9.77 -2.77 10.39
C THR A 81 -9.46 -4.24 10.19
N GLU A 82 -10.02 -4.84 9.15
CA GLU A 82 -9.85 -6.24 8.81
C GLU A 82 -9.49 -6.39 7.33
N ALA A 83 -8.48 -7.22 7.06
CA ALA A 83 -8.03 -7.58 5.73
C ALA A 83 -8.06 -9.11 5.55
N ARG A 84 -8.67 -9.54 4.44
CA ARG A 84 -8.83 -10.93 4.02
C ARG A 84 -8.30 -11.07 2.61
N SER A 85 -7.57 -12.14 2.33
CA SER A 85 -7.01 -12.38 1.00
C SER A 85 -7.63 -13.59 0.33
N PHE A 86 -7.96 -13.44 -0.95
CA PHE A 86 -8.52 -14.49 -1.80
C PHE A 86 -7.61 -14.67 -3.01
N LEU A 87 -7.14 -15.89 -3.25
CA LEU A 87 -6.06 -16.16 -4.18
C LEU A 87 -6.34 -17.41 -5.01
N ASN A 88 -6.17 -17.31 -6.33
CA ASN A 88 -6.02 -18.49 -7.18
C ASN A 88 -4.64 -19.12 -6.94
N VAL A 89 -4.55 -20.40 -7.33
CA VAL A 89 -3.35 -21.21 -7.17
C VAL A 89 -2.84 -21.68 -8.53
N VAL A 90 -1.52 -21.86 -8.65
CA VAL A 90 -0.87 -22.41 -9.84
C VAL A 90 0.04 -23.58 -9.51
N ALA A 91 0.11 -24.53 -10.43
CA ALA A 91 0.88 -25.76 -10.28
C ALA A 91 2.39 -25.48 -10.17
N GLY A 92 3.10 -26.41 -9.52
CA GLY A 92 4.46 -26.23 -8.99
C GLY A 92 5.60 -25.97 -9.97
N SER A 93 6.79 -25.86 -9.40
CA SER A 93 8.03 -25.52 -10.12
C SER A 93 8.64 -26.76 -10.78
N SER A 94 9.41 -26.59 -11.86
CA SER A 94 10.24 -27.66 -12.45
C SER A 94 11.24 -28.28 -11.47
N ASN A 95 11.56 -27.57 -10.37
CA ASN A 95 12.49 -28.04 -9.34
C ASN A 95 11.83 -28.91 -8.26
N ASP A 96 10.48 -28.96 -8.23
CA ASP A 96 9.76 -29.78 -7.27
C ASP A 96 9.79 -31.26 -7.66
N SER A 97 9.78 -32.14 -6.65
CA SER A 97 9.61 -33.57 -6.87
C SER A 97 8.12 -33.90 -6.92
N LEU A 98 7.72 -34.78 -7.84
CA LEU A 98 6.36 -35.34 -7.86
C LEU A 98 6.35 -36.67 -7.08
N PRO A 99 5.41 -36.86 -6.12
CA PRO A 99 5.26 -38.11 -5.38
C PRO A 99 5.10 -39.33 -6.28
N SER A 100 4.39 -39.19 -7.41
CA SER A 100 4.16 -40.23 -8.42
C SER A 100 5.45 -40.82 -9.04
N LYS A 101 6.60 -40.15 -8.89
CA LYS A 101 7.90 -40.60 -9.40
C LYS A 101 8.69 -41.43 -8.36
N LEU A 102 8.10 -41.72 -7.21
CA LEU A 102 8.72 -42.49 -6.13
C LEU A 102 8.02 -43.83 -5.94
N VAL A 103 8.70 -44.78 -5.30
CA VAL A 103 8.19 -46.14 -5.11
C VAL A 103 7.16 -46.18 -3.97
N GLN A 104 7.50 -45.61 -2.80
CA GLN A 104 6.60 -45.53 -1.65
C GLN A 104 6.60 -44.12 -1.05
N PRO A 105 6.05 -43.12 -1.75
CA PRO A 105 5.95 -41.76 -1.24
C PRO A 105 5.03 -41.68 -0.01
N VAL A 106 5.52 -41.10 1.08
CA VAL A 106 4.79 -40.87 2.33
C VAL A 106 4.79 -39.39 2.67
N LEU A 107 3.59 -38.83 2.91
CA LEU A 107 3.41 -37.43 3.28
C LEU A 107 3.86 -37.19 4.73
N ASP A 108 4.70 -36.18 4.91
CA ASP A 108 5.21 -35.78 6.22
C ASP A 108 4.46 -34.56 6.76
N SER A 109 4.35 -33.53 5.94
CA SER A 109 3.64 -32.31 6.32
C SER A 109 3.17 -31.50 5.12
N VAL A 110 2.13 -30.70 5.36
CA VAL A 110 1.70 -29.65 4.45
C VAL A 110 1.79 -28.32 5.18
N VAL A 111 2.50 -27.37 4.58
CA VAL A 111 2.79 -26.06 5.20
C VAL A 111 2.48 -24.95 4.21
N LEU A 112 1.68 -23.98 4.64
CA LEU A 112 1.53 -22.71 3.95
C LEU A 112 2.72 -21.81 4.30
N VAL A 113 3.49 -21.40 3.30
CA VAL A 113 4.65 -20.53 3.44
C VAL A 113 4.38 -19.23 2.71
N MET A 114 4.45 -18.12 3.43
CA MET A 114 4.24 -16.77 2.89
C MET A 114 5.32 -15.86 3.44
N GLY A 115 5.97 -15.04 2.61
CA GLY A 115 6.88 -14.03 3.13
C GLY A 115 6.22 -12.66 3.17
N PHE A 116 6.51 -11.94 4.23
CA PHE A 116 5.98 -10.61 4.47
C PHE A 116 7.13 -9.60 4.45
N ASP A 117 6.82 -8.35 4.21
CA ASP A 117 7.78 -7.25 4.25
C ASP A 117 7.31 -6.09 5.12
N ARG A 118 6.02 -6.10 5.50
CA ARG A 118 5.43 -5.07 6.36
C ARG A 118 4.42 -5.64 7.35
N VAL A 119 4.41 -5.05 8.53
CA VAL A 119 3.45 -5.33 9.62
C VAL A 119 2.87 -4.00 10.10
N ASN A 120 1.55 -3.85 10.03
CA ASN A 120 0.82 -2.76 10.67
C ASN A 120 0.28 -3.27 12.02
N GLY A 121 0.62 -2.60 13.12
CA GLY A 121 0.30 -3.06 14.48
C GLY A 121 1.50 -3.74 15.17
N SER A 122 1.24 -4.80 15.94
CA SER A 122 2.28 -5.47 16.76
C SER A 122 2.91 -6.67 16.05
N SER A 123 4.24 -6.67 15.93
CA SER A 123 5.01 -7.86 15.50
C SER A 123 5.31 -8.84 16.66
N ALA A 124 5.12 -8.42 17.91
CA ALA A 124 5.39 -9.25 19.09
C ALA A 124 4.29 -10.30 19.34
N THR A 125 3.07 -10.04 18.86
CA THR A 125 1.96 -11.00 18.99
C THR A 125 1.96 -11.93 17.78
N PRO A 126 1.99 -13.27 17.97
CA PRO A 126 1.86 -14.21 16.86
C PRO A 126 0.55 -13.96 16.08
N VAL A 127 0.65 -13.97 14.75
CA VAL A 127 -0.54 -13.94 13.90
C VAL A 127 -1.37 -15.20 14.09
N ARG A 128 -2.68 -15.08 13.85
CA ARG A 128 -3.63 -16.20 13.86
C ARG A 128 -4.48 -16.13 12.60
N PHE A 129 -4.34 -17.13 11.74
CA PHE A 129 -5.05 -17.18 10.46
C PHE A 129 -5.89 -18.45 10.32
N ASP A 130 -7.02 -18.30 9.67
CA ASP A 130 -7.84 -19.38 9.14
C ASP A 130 -7.58 -19.49 7.65
N VAL A 131 -7.52 -20.73 7.14
CA VAL A 131 -7.26 -21.03 5.73
C VAL A 131 -8.40 -21.89 5.23
N SER A 132 -9.07 -21.48 4.16
CA SER A 132 -10.15 -22.22 3.50
C SER A 132 -9.88 -22.36 2.00
N ASP A 133 -10.44 -23.40 1.37
CA ASP A 133 -10.55 -23.46 -0.09
C ASP A 133 -11.54 -22.39 -0.58
N LEU A 134 -11.52 -22.06 -1.87
CA LEU A 134 -12.56 -21.27 -2.51
C LEU A 134 -13.68 -22.16 -3.02
N GLN A 135 -14.93 -21.68 -3.04
CA GLN A 135 -16.01 -22.47 -3.63
C GLN A 135 -15.84 -22.63 -5.15
N ALA A 136 -15.29 -21.60 -5.79
CA ALA A 136 -14.92 -21.53 -7.20
C ALA A 136 -13.63 -20.71 -7.36
N PRO A 137 -12.82 -20.93 -8.41
CA PRO A 137 -11.70 -20.04 -8.73
C PRO A 137 -12.19 -18.61 -8.97
N LEU A 138 -11.31 -17.63 -8.74
CA LEU A 138 -11.59 -16.24 -9.06
C LEU A 138 -11.77 -16.06 -10.58
N ASP A 139 -12.86 -15.42 -10.97
CA ASP A 139 -13.28 -15.20 -12.37
C ASP A 139 -12.36 -14.19 -13.07
N GLU A 140 -11.95 -14.49 -14.29
CA GLU A 140 -11.00 -13.66 -15.05
C GLU A 140 -11.56 -12.30 -15.49
N ARG A 141 -12.88 -12.17 -15.62
CA ARG A 141 -13.57 -11.00 -16.18
C ARG A 141 -14.18 -10.10 -15.12
N LEU A 142 -14.43 -10.60 -13.92
CA LEU A 142 -14.97 -9.76 -12.84
C LEU A 142 -13.95 -8.70 -12.42
N PRO A 143 -14.33 -7.50 -11.99
CA PRO A 143 -13.44 -6.65 -11.21
C PRO A 143 -13.46 -7.11 -9.73
N TYR A 144 -12.31 -7.24 -9.08
CA TYR A 144 -12.23 -7.49 -7.62
C TYR A 144 -11.64 -6.29 -6.89
N ASN A 145 -12.41 -5.76 -5.94
CA ASN A 145 -12.05 -4.62 -5.09
C ASN A 145 -12.17 -4.97 -3.60
N SER A 146 -11.87 -4.01 -2.74
CA SER A 146 -11.88 -4.18 -1.29
C SER A 146 -13.24 -4.57 -0.69
N ALA A 147 -14.36 -4.28 -1.38
CA ALA A 147 -15.70 -4.63 -0.94
C ALA A 147 -16.21 -5.95 -1.52
N THR A 148 -15.49 -6.56 -2.47
CA THR A 148 -15.99 -7.75 -3.17
C THR A 148 -16.04 -8.95 -2.24
N ALA A 149 -17.22 -9.59 -2.14
CA ALA A 149 -17.42 -10.81 -1.40
C ALA A 149 -17.07 -12.03 -2.27
N THR A 150 -16.31 -12.98 -1.71
CA THR A 150 -15.99 -14.26 -2.35
C THR A 150 -16.45 -15.41 -1.47
N ALA A 151 -17.12 -16.38 -2.08
CA ALA A 151 -17.63 -17.56 -1.39
C ALA A 151 -16.49 -18.54 -1.04
N LYS A 152 -16.49 -19.01 0.21
CA LYS A 152 -15.48 -19.91 0.77
C LYS A 152 -15.97 -21.35 0.71
N GLY A 153 -15.05 -22.27 0.46
CA GLY A 153 -15.26 -23.71 0.48
C GLY A 153 -14.92 -24.32 1.85
N ALA A 154 -14.31 -25.51 1.82
CA ALA A 154 -13.95 -26.24 3.03
C ALA A 154 -12.84 -25.53 3.83
N LEU A 155 -12.94 -25.58 5.16
CA LEU A 155 -11.89 -25.11 6.06
C LEU A 155 -10.70 -26.07 6.00
N LEU A 156 -9.54 -25.56 5.62
CA LEU A 156 -8.29 -26.31 5.48
C LEU A 156 -7.44 -26.27 6.76
N GLY A 157 -7.57 -25.21 7.55
CA GLY A 157 -6.97 -25.08 8.87
C GLY A 157 -7.53 -23.87 9.62
N GLN A 158 -7.56 -23.97 10.95
CA GLN A 158 -8.17 -22.96 11.83
C GLN A 158 -7.18 -22.54 12.92
N ASN A 159 -7.22 -21.26 13.30
CA ASN A 159 -6.42 -20.69 14.38
C ASN A 159 -4.92 -21.02 14.24
N LEU A 160 -4.42 -20.98 13.00
CA LEU A 160 -3.05 -21.33 12.70
C LEU A 160 -2.14 -20.19 13.13
N MET A 161 -1.15 -20.51 13.97
CA MET A 161 -0.27 -19.52 14.57
C MET A 161 1.08 -19.44 13.86
N SER A 162 1.59 -18.22 13.67
CA SER A 162 2.98 -17.98 13.30
C SER A 162 3.53 -16.72 13.95
N ARG A 163 4.82 -16.76 14.26
CA ARG A 163 5.55 -15.60 14.80
C ARG A 163 6.01 -14.68 13.67
N LEU A 164 6.03 -13.37 13.94
CA LEU A 164 6.52 -12.33 13.03
C LEU A 164 7.93 -11.83 13.40
N ASP A 165 8.43 -12.21 14.56
CA ASP A 165 9.69 -11.75 15.16
C ASP A 165 10.81 -12.79 15.07
N ARG A 166 10.71 -13.73 14.13
CA ARG A 166 11.70 -14.80 13.97
C ARG A 166 13.01 -14.25 13.40
N THR A 167 14.11 -14.87 13.79
CA THR A 167 15.43 -14.63 13.20
C THR A 167 16.00 -15.92 12.63
N ALA A 168 16.74 -15.80 11.53
CA ALA A 168 17.52 -16.87 10.92
C ALA A 168 19.00 -16.55 11.03
N LEU A 169 19.84 -17.57 11.27
CA LEU A 169 21.28 -17.42 11.21
C LEU A 169 21.74 -17.64 9.77
N VAL A 170 22.24 -16.58 9.12
CA VAL A 170 22.83 -16.65 7.79
C VAL A 170 24.35 -16.68 7.92
N VAL A 171 24.98 -17.58 7.15
CA VAL A 171 26.44 -17.61 7.02
C VAL A 171 26.86 -16.48 6.09
N THR A 172 27.59 -15.51 6.62
CA THR A 172 27.98 -14.29 5.89
C THR A 172 29.39 -14.35 5.33
N ASP A 173 30.24 -15.21 5.89
CA ASP A 173 31.60 -15.42 5.40
C ASP A 173 32.04 -16.88 5.59
N THR A 174 32.33 -17.56 4.49
CA THR A 174 32.85 -18.94 4.46
C THR A 174 34.36 -19.01 4.37
N SER A 175 35.04 -17.88 4.14
CA SER A 175 36.48 -17.78 3.95
C SER A 175 37.25 -17.69 5.28
N THR A 176 36.61 -17.20 6.34
CA THR A 176 37.16 -17.17 7.69
C THR A 176 36.80 -18.40 8.51
N ARG A 177 37.76 -18.89 9.31
CA ARG A 177 37.52 -19.89 10.35
C ARG A 177 37.75 -19.25 11.72
N PRO A 178 36.75 -19.25 12.62
CA PRO A 178 35.42 -19.88 12.50
C PRO A 178 34.46 -19.13 11.57
N VAL A 179 33.51 -19.86 10.97
CA VAL A 179 32.47 -19.33 10.07
C VAL A 179 31.64 -18.28 10.80
N THR A 180 31.56 -17.06 10.26
CA THR A 180 30.73 -16.00 10.84
C THR A 180 29.26 -16.21 10.48
N ARG A 181 28.40 -16.19 11.51
CA ARG A 181 26.94 -16.29 11.38
C ARG A 181 26.29 -15.02 11.88
N THR A 182 25.43 -14.42 11.07
CA THR A 182 24.69 -13.21 11.43
C THR A 182 23.21 -13.55 11.56
N ALA A 183 22.59 -13.11 12.66
CA ALA A 183 21.15 -13.20 12.82
C ALA A 183 20.48 -12.14 11.94
N VAL A 184 19.64 -12.57 11.02
CA VAL A 184 18.81 -11.70 10.16
C VAL A 184 17.34 -11.96 10.44
N PRO A 185 16.44 -10.98 10.23
CA PRO A 185 15.00 -11.21 10.32
C PRO A 185 14.55 -12.33 9.37
N ASP A 186 13.82 -13.31 9.89
CA ASP A 186 13.12 -14.34 9.09
C ASP A 186 11.69 -13.85 8.83
N GLN A 187 11.54 -13.07 7.76
CA GLN A 187 10.26 -12.47 7.37
C GLN A 187 9.35 -13.46 6.62
N THR A 188 9.24 -14.68 7.15
CA THR A 188 8.32 -15.70 6.64
C THR A 188 7.26 -16.02 7.68
N ILE A 189 6.13 -16.53 7.22
CA ILE A 189 5.06 -17.13 7.99
C ILE A 189 4.94 -18.58 7.52
N ARG A 190 4.83 -19.50 8.48
CA ARG A 190 4.72 -20.93 8.22
C ARG A 190 3.53 -21.48 8.99
N LEU A 191 2.43 -21.78 8.30
CA LEU A 191 1.22 -22.35 8.89
C LEU A 191 1.17 -23.84 8.60
N ALA A 192 1.22 -24.68 9.63
CA ALA A 192 1.15 -26.14 9.47
C ALA A 192 -0.32 -26.56 9.30
N LEU A 193 -0.65 -27.04 8.11
CA LEU A 193 -2.00 -27.49 7.75
C LEU A 193 -2.18 -29.00 7.92
N GLN A 194 -1.10 -29.77 7.74
CA GLN A 194 -1.05 -31.19 8.08
C GLN A 194 0.34 -31.54 8.60
N ARG A 195 0.40 -32.49 9.52
CA ARG A 195 1.60 -33.14 10.01
C ARG A 195 1.29 -34.56 10.44
N SER A 196 1.92 -35.54 9.80
CA SER A 196 1.61 -36.97 9.99
C SER A 196 2.09 -37.54 11.32
N GLY A 197 3.09 -36.94 11.97
CA GLY A 197 3.60 -37.36 13.27
C GLY A 197 4.14 -36.20 14.11
N ALA A 198 4.31 -36.44 15.41
CA ALA A 198 5.01 -35.50 16.28
C ALA A 198 6.48 -35.40 15.84
N VAL A 199 6.98 -34.19 15.63
CA VAL A 199 8.40 -33.98 15.32
C VAL A 199 9.14 -33.96 16.65
N ALA A 200 9.95 -34.98 16.93
CA ALA A 200 10.87 -34.96 18.06
C ALA A 200 12.03 -33.96 17.80
N ALA A 201 12.74 -33.59 18.87
CA ALA A 201 13.86 -32.63 18.89
C ALA A 201 14.80 -32.71 17.66
N PRO A 202 15.40 -31.58 17.20
CA PRO A 202 15.79 -30.41 17.99
C PRO A 202 14.79 -29.23 17.96
N PHE A 203 13.71 -29.32 17.19
CA PHE A 203 12.64 -28.33 17.23
C PHE A 203 11.64 -28.74 18.32
N ALA A 204 11.06 -27.77 19.03
CA ALA A 204 10.10 -28.04 20.10
C ALA A 204 9.05 -29.07 19.63
N PRO A 205 8.77 -30.12 20.43
CA PRO A 205 7.85 -31.17 20.04
C PRO A 205 6.52 -30.54 19.68
N ALA A 206 6.18 -30.58 18.39
CA ALA A 206 4.95 -29.99 17.90
C ALA A 206 4.03 -31.10 17.40
N PRO A 207 2.76 -31.08 17.83
CA PRO A 207 1.85 -32.21 17.72
C PRO A 207 1.52 -32.53 16.26
N ALA A 208 1.04 -33.76 16.02
CA ALA A 208 0.45 -34.13 14.75
C ALA A 208 -0.77 -33.25 14.46
N VAL A 209 -0.98 -32.94 13.19
CA VAL A 209 -2.12 -32.16 12.69
C VAL A 209 -2.73 -32.98 11.57
N ALA A 210 -3.89 -33.60 11.82
CA ALA A 210 -4.55 -34.42 10.81
C ALA A 210 -5.34 -33.56 9.83
N SER A 211 -5.30 -33.92 8.54
CA SER A 211 -6.18 -33.35 7.52
C SER A 211 -6.53 -34.44 6.50
N SER A 212 -7.82 -34.75 6.37
CA SER A 212 -8.30 -35.67 5.33
C SER A 212 -8.17 -35.05 3.95
N TYR A 213 -8.39 -33.74 3.83
CA TYR A 213 -8.25 -32.99 2.59
C TYR A 213 -6.84 -33.14 1.99
N PHE A 214 -5.81 -32.86 2.78
CA PHE A 214 -4.42 -32.91 2.29
C PHE A 214 -3.91 -34.35 2.10
N SER A 215 -4.42 -35.31 2.87
CA SER A 215 -4.19 -36.74 2.60
C SER A 215 -4.76 -37.17 1.25
N ASN A 216 -5.97 -36.72 0.91
CA ASN A 216 -6.61 -37.00 -0.38
C ASN A 216 -5.89 -36.31 -1.54
N PHE A 217 -5.56 -35.02 -1.38
CA PHE A 217 -4.77 -34.29 -2.39
C PHE A 217 -3.43 -34.98 -2.62
N PHE A 218 -2.73 -35.40 -1.57
CA PHE A 218 -1.48 -36.14 -1.74
C PHE A 218 -1.66 -37.49 -2.46
N ALA A 219 -2.78 -38.19 -2.25
CA ALA A 219 -3.12 -39.37 -3.03
C ALA A 219 -3.29 -39.04 -4.53
N THR A 220 -3.94 -37.93 -4.88
CA THR A 220 -4.01 -37.44 -6.27
C THR A 220 -2.61 -37.12 -6.83
N LEU A 221 -1.73 -36.48 -6.05
CA LEU A 221 -0.34 -36.21 -6.46
C LEU A 221 0.46 -37.49 -6.71
N ARG A 222 0.19 -38.56 -5.94
CA ARG A 222 0.79 -39.89 -6.17
C ARG A 222 0.25 -40.57 -7.42
N GLY A 223 -1.04 -40.38 -7.71
CA GLY A 223 -1.71 -40.98 -8.86
C GLY A 223 -1.52 -40.23 -10.18
N SER A 224 -0.80 -39.10 -10.20
CA SER A 224 -0.77 -38.21 -11.37
C SER A 224 0.14 -38.68 -12.52
N GLY A 225 0.95 -39.73 -12.32
CA GLY A 225 1.88 -40.22 -13.33
C GLY A 225 3.06 -39.27 -13.56
N ALA A 226 3.42 -38.98 -14.81
CA ALA A 226 4.64 -38.22 -15.13
C ALA A 226 4.56 -36.72 -14.79
N SER A 227 3.35 -36.15 -14.71
CA SER A 227 3.09 -34.72 -14.51
C SER A 227 1.87 -34.48 -13.62
N PHE A 228 1.75 -33.27 -13.06
CA PHE A 228 0.54 -32.80 -12.37
C PHE A 228 0.13 -31.47 -13.01
N THR A 229 -1.03 -31.46 -13.65
CA THR A 229 -1.51 -30.37 -14.50
C THR A 229 -2.30 -29.32 -13.72
N GLN A 230 -2.41 -28.11 -14.28
CA GLN A 230 -3.27 -27.06 -13.71
C GLN A 230 -4.74 -27.50 -13.61
N ALA A 231 -5.25 -28.31 -14.55
CA ALA A 231 -6.61 -28.83 -14.50
C ALA A 231 -6.82 -29.87 -13.38
N GLN A 232 -5.78 -30.64 -13.02
CA GLN A 232 -5.81 -31.47 -11.82
C GLN A 232 -5.78 -30.59 -10.57
N LEU A 233 -4.91 -29.57 -10.52
CA LEU A 233 -4.86 -28.63 -9.41
C LEU A 233 -6.21 -27.95 -9.16
N ASN A 234 -6.84 -27.38 -10.19
CA ASN A 234 -8.11 -26.66 -10.07
C ASN A 234 -9.27 -27.55 -9.58
N ARG A 235 -9.17 -28.88 -9.72
CA ARG A 235 -10.15 -29.82 -9.18
C ARG A 235 -9.94 -30.10 -7.69
N GLU A 236 -8.68 -30.19 -7.27
CA GLU A 236 -8.31 -30.46 -5.89
C GLU A 236 -8.41 -29.20 -5.02
N LEU A 237 -7.88 -28.07 -5.52
CA LEU A 237 -7.79 -26.78 -4.83
C LEU A 237 -8.16 -25.65 -5.80
N LYS A 238 -9.31 -25.03 -5.59
CA LYS A 238 -9.84 -23.99 -6.48
C LYS A 238 -9.20 -22.63 -6.21
N GLY A 239 -8.72 -22.45 -4.99
CA GLY A 239 -7.97 -21.29 -4.54
C GLY A 239 -7.84 -21.31 -3.02
N LEU A 240 -7.36 -20.22 -2.45
CA LEU A 240 -7.23 -20.05 -1.01
C LEU A 240 -7.95 -18.78 -0.57
N ALA A 241 -8.74 -18.89 0.50
CA ALA A 241 -9.13 -17.77 1.33
C ALA A 241 -8.29 -17.81 2.61
N ILE A 242 -7.60 -16.71 2.92
CA ILE A 242 -6.81 -16.56 4.14
C ILE A 242 -7.32 -15.35 4.91
N GLU A 243 -7.74 -15.59 6.15
CA GLU A 243 -8.46 -14.61 6.96
C GLU A 243 -7.89 -14.59 8.39
N PRO A 244 -8.00 -13.46 9.12
CA PRO A 244 -7.69 -13.44 10.54
C PRO A 244 -8.66 -14.33 11.31
N SER A 245 -8.12 -15.18 12.18
CA SER A 245 -8.94 -16.02 13.06
C SER A 245 -9.82 -15.18 13.99
N GLN A 246 -10.91 -15.78 14.46
CA GLN A 246 -11.81 -15.13 15.41
C GLN A 246 -11.04 -14.66 16.67
N GLY A 247 -11.28 -13.43 17.11
CA GLY A 247 -10.66 -12.84 18.29
C GLY A 247 -9.22 -12.33 18.10
N TYR A 248 -8.55 -12.60 16.97
CA TYR A 248 -7.28 -11.96 16.66
C TYR A 248 -7.50 -10.52 16.16
N SER A 249 -6.77 -9.54 16.69
CA SER A 249 -6.90 -8.13 16.30
C SER A 249 -5.65 -7.28 16.53
N SER A 250 -4.45 -7.89 16.50
CA SER A 250 -3.21 -7.23 16.89
C SER A 250 -2.38 -6.68 15.72
N ALA A 251 -2.56 -7.20 14.52
CA ALA A 251 -1.80 -6.76 13.35
C ALA A 251 -2.46 -7.11 12.02
N ILE A 252 -2.09 -6.36 10.98
CA ILE A 252 -2.30 -6.69 9.58
C ILE A 252 -0.93 -6.83 8.93
N VAL A 253 -0.73 -7.92 8.20
CA VAL A 253 0.54 -8.26 7.55
C VAL A 253 0.41 -8.12 6.04
N SER A 254 1.40 -7.49 5.42
CA SER A 254 1.50 -7.33 3.97
C SER A 254 2.45 -8.37 3.38
N PHE A 255 2.03 -8.98 2.27
CA PHE A 255 2.77 -10.01 1.57
C PHE A 255 3.01 -9.59 0.13
N GLY A 256 4.26 -9.31 -0.21
CA GLY A 256 4.68 -8.84 -1.53
C GLY A 256 5.46 -9.88 -2.35
N ARG A 257 6.08 -9.41 -3.44
CA ARG A 257 6.89 -10.23 -4.37
C ARG A 257 8.21 -10.73 -3.83
N SER A 258 8.70 -10.16 -2.72
CA SER A 258 10.01 -10.49 -2.15
C SER A 258 10.14 -11.98 -1.78
N TYR A 259 9.02 -12.67 -1.59
CA TYR A 259 8.97 -14.08 -1.24
C TYR A 259 7.82 -14.79 -1.94
N ASN A 260 8.08 -15.97 -2.49
CA ASN A 260 7.05 -16.77 -3.13
C ASN A 260 6.08 -17.35 -2.08
N GLY A 261 4.82 -16.91 -2.14
CA GLY A 261 3.71 -17.56 -1.46
C GLY A 261 3.49 -18.97 -2.03
N ARG A 262 3.56 -19.99 -1.18
CA ARG A 262 3.35 -21.38 -1.60
C ARG A 262 2.75 -22.27 -0.52
N LEU A 263 1.99 -23.25 -0.97
CA LEU A 263 1.56 -24.41 -0.22
C LEU A 263 2.53 -25.55 -0.53
N ALA A 264 3.31 -25.98 0.45
CA ALA A 264 4.36 -26.97 0.27
C ALA A 264 3.97 -28.32 0.90
N PHE A 265 4.00 -29.37 0.09
CA PHE A 265 3.86 -30.77 0.50
C PHE A 265 5.27 -31.33 0.69
N PHE A 266 5.64 -31.61 1.94
CA PHE A 266 6.90 -32.29 2.27
C PHE A 266 6.65 -33.78 2.42
N PHE A 267 7.46 -34.57 1.74
CA PHE A 267 7.33 -36.02 1.72
C PHE A 267 8.69 -36.69 1.53
N HIS A 268 8.72 -38.00 1.75
CA HIS A 268 9.88 -38.85 1.53
C HIS A 268 9.49 -40.14 0.82
N ASP A 269 10.49 -40.89 0.34
CA ASP A 269 10.30 -42.27 -0.12
C ASP A 269 10.57 -43.25 1.03
N ALA A 270 9.58 -44.07 1.38
CA ALA A 270 9.70 -45.10 2.42
C ALA A 270 10.44 -46.34 1.91
N ALA A 271 10.49 -46.56 0.59
CA ALA A 271 11.26 -47.65 0.00
C ALA A 271 12.77 -47.36 -0.03
N ALA A 272 13.15 -46.07 0.06
CA ALA A 272 14.55 -45.69 0.19
C ALA A 272 15.06 -46.08 1.58
N ALA A 273 16.15 -46.85 1.64
CA ALA A 273 16.78 -47.26 2.90
C ALA A 273 17.02 -46.05 3.80
N ALA A 274 16.72 -46.19 5.09
CA ALA A 274 17.03 -45.16 6.07
C ALA A 274 18.53 -44.86 6.00
N PRO A 275 18.93 -43.59 5.88
CA PRO A 275 20.34 -43.26 5.78
C PRO A 275 21.06 -43.67 7.07
N VAL A 276 22.24 -44.28 6.92
CA VAL A 276 23.13 -44.58 8.03
C VAL A 276 23.67 -43.25 8.57
N ALA A 277 23.59 -43.04 9.89
CA ALA A 277 24.11 -41.84 10.53
C ALA A 277 25.57 -41.58 10.09
N PRO A 278 25.96 -40.34 9.72
CA PRO A 278 25.27 -39.07 9.97
C PRO A 278 24.34 -38.60 8.84
N ALA A 279 24.10 -39.42 7.81
CA ALA A 279 23.31 -39.00 6.66
C ALA A 279 21.84 -38.76 7.07
N ARG A 280 21.25 -37.67 6.56
CA ARG A 280 19.87 -37.29 6.83
C ARG A 280 18.97 -37.79 5.72
N ARG A 281 17.72 -38.13 6.07
CA ARG A 281 16.71 -38.52 5.08
C ARG A 281 16.58 -37.43 4.02
N ARG A 282 16.54 -37.82 2.74
CA ARG A 282 16.38 -36.88 1.63
C ARG A 282 14.91 -36.46 1.57
N TRP A 283 14.61 -35.30 2.14
CA TRP A 283 13.30 -34.68 2.03
C TRP A 283 13.06 -34.16 0.62
N ARG A 284 11.82 -34.29 0.16
CA ARG A 284 11.34 -33.80 -1.12
C ARG A 284 10.15 -32.89 -0.90
N SER A 285 9.93 -31.99 -1.84
CA SER A 285 8.79 -31.07 -1.80
C SER A 285 8.08 -31.02 -3.14
N TYR A 286 6.76 -30.81 -3.06
CA TYR A 286 5.93 -30.33 -4.14
C TYR A 286 5.27 -29.03 -3.69
N SER A 287 5.35 -27.97 -4.49
CA SER A 287 4.80 -26.66 -4.14
C SER A 287 3.63 -26.30 -5.06
N VAL A 288 2.63 -25.63 -4.50
CA VAL A 288 1.57 -24.93 -5.24
C VAL A 288 1.71 -23.44 -4.92
N PHE A 289 1.83 -22.58 -5.93
CA PHE A 289 2.09 -21.16 -5.73
C PHE A 289 0.81 -20.32 -5.79
N PHE A 290 0.81 -19.19 -5.11
CA PHE A 290 -0.29 -18.22 -5.07
C PHE A 290 0.23 -16.81 -4.83
N GLY A 291 -0.64 -15.81 -5.03
CA GLY A 291 -0.30 -14.41 -4.83
C GLY A 291 0.70 -13.89 -5.87
N PRO A 292 1.41 -12.80 -5.57
CA PRO A 292 2.50 -12.32 -6.41
C PRO A 292 3.64 -13.35 -6.44
N ILE A 293 3.99 -13.85 -7.63
CA ILE A 293 5.08 -14.83 -7.77
C ILE A 293 6.31 -14.10 -8.31
N TYR A 294 7.47 -14.31 -7.68
CA TYR A 294 8.73 -13.79 -8.18
C TYR A 294 9.15 -14.56 -9.44
N SER A 295 9.25 -13.84 -10.56
CA SER A 295 9.94 -14.34 -11.75
C SER A 295 11.28 -13.64 -11.87
N SER A 296 12.36 -14.41 -12.02
CA SER A 296 13.75 -13.93 -12.02
C SER A 296 14.09 -12.94 -13.14
N GLY A 297 13.15 -12.64 -14.04
CA GLY A 297 13.30 -11.64 -15.10
C GLY A 297 12.54 -10.33 -14.86
N GLY A 298 12.03 -10.07 -13.64
CA GLY A 298 11.17 -8.91 -13.39
C GLY A 298 9.88 -8.94 -14.21
N ALA A 299 9.43 -10.14 -14.63
CA ALA A 299 8.30 -10.24 -15.54
C ALA A 299 7.00 -9.75 -14.90
N ALA A 300 6.17 -9.13 -15.73
CA ALA A 300 4.99 -8.38 -15.35
C ALA A 300 3.97 -9.17 -14.49
N PRO A 301 3.17 -8.47 -13.66
CA PRO A 301 1.98 -9.00 -12.95
C PRO A 301 0.99 -9.82 -13.79
N ALA A 302 1.10 -9.75 -15.12
CA ALA A 302 0.32 -10.54 -16.06
C ALA A 302 0.38 -12.04 -15.78
N ARG A 303 1.53 -12.59 -15.36
CA ARG A 303 1.71 -14.04 -15.11
C ARG A 303 1.36 -14.49 -13.70
N ASP A 304 1.13 -13.58 -12.77
CA ASP A 304 0.72 -13.97 -11.43
C ASP A 304 -0.65 -14.66 -11.48
N PRO A 305 -0.91 -15.66 -10.62
CA PRO A 305 -2.27 -16.08 -10.35
C PRO A 305 -3.10 -14.88 -9.93
N ARG A 306 -4.40 -14.99 -10.14
CA ARG A 306 -5.33 -13.93 -9.75
C ARG A 306 -5.46 -13.89 -8.23
N TYR A 307 -5.42 -12.72 -7.61
CA TYR A 307 -5.67 -12.54 -6.19
C TYR A 307 -6.20 -11.14 -5.90
N TYR A 308 -6.88 -10.97 -4.78
CA TYR A 308 -7.28 -9.66 -4.28
C TYR A 308 -7.39 -9.67 -2.75
N THR A 309 -7.41 -8.47 -2.17
CA THR A 309 -7.64 -8.28 -0.73
C THR A 309 -9.01 -7.63 -0.52
N GLN A 310 -9.88 -8.29 0.24
CA GLN A 310 -11.08 -7.67 0.80
C GLN A 310 -10.68 -6.93 2.08
N MET A 311 -11.09 -5.67 2.20
CA MET A 311 -10.82 -4.86 3.39
C MET A 311 -12.10 -4.23 3.89
N SER A 312 -12.23 -4.19 5.21
CA SER A 312 -13.35 -3.52 5.87
C SER A 312 -12.85 -2.81 7.12
N SER A 313 -13.53 -1.71 7.45
CA SER A 313 -13.36 -1.03 8.74
C SER A 313 -14.72 -0.96 9.42
N ASN A 314 -14.79 -1.47 10.64
CA ASN A 314 -15.91 -1.29 11.53
C ASN A 314 -15.65 -0.06 12.41
N LEU A 315 -16.33 1.03 12.09
CA LEU A 315 -16.22 2.32 12.76
C LEU A 315 -17.14 2.43 13.99
N ALA A 316 -17.83 1.35 14.37
CA ALA A 316 -18.69 1.36 15.54
C ALA A 316 -17.91 1.71 16.81
N ASN A 317 -18.54 2.47 17.70
CA ASN A 317 -17.95 2.96 18.96
C ASN A 317 -16.76 3.92 18.76
N THR A 318 -16.65 4.58 17.60
CA THR A 318 -15.70 5.67 17.38
C THR A 318 -16.39 6.95 16.92
N ASP A 319 -15.68 8.07 16.95
CA ASP A 319 -16.17 9.36 16.43
C ASP A 319 -16.45 9.32 14.91
N LEU A 320 -15.91 8.31 14.21
CA LEU A 320 -16.15 8.06 12.78
C LEU A 320 -17.37 7.16 12.51
N SER A 321 -18.10 6.71 13.54
CA SER A 321 -19.29 5.86 13.40
C SER A 321 -20.39 6.45 12.51
N ARG A 322 -20.39 7.78 12.32
CA ARG A 322 -21.28 8.50 11.40
C ARG A 322 -20.95 8.29 9.92
N LEU A 323 -19.86 7.61 9.56
CA LEU A 323 -19.48 7.27 8.19
C LEU A 323 -20.02 5.90 7.78
N SER A 324 -21.31 5.69 7.99
CA SER A 324 -21.99 4.44 7.61
C SER A 324 -22.09 4.26 6.09
N ASP A 325 -22.15 5.37 5.35
CA ASP A 325 -22.13 5.42 3.88
C ASP A 325 -21.19 6.54 3.35
N ALA A 326 -20.92 6.52 2.04
CA ALA A 326 -19.97 7.44 1.40
C ALA A 326 -20.48 8.89 1.29
N THR A 327 -21.79 9.14 1.45
CA THR A 327 -22.38 10.49 1.38
C THR A 327 -22.21 11.28 2.67
N GLN A 328 -21.86 10.60 3.75
CA GLN A 328 -21.69 11.19 5.06
C GLN A 328 -20.29 11.77 5.25
N ALA A 329 -20.21 12.77 6.12
CA ALA A 329 -18.96 13.43 6.51
C ALA A 329 -18.94 13.68 8.02
N VAL A 330 -17.77 13.56 8.63
CA VAL A 330 -17.54 13.95 10.03
C VAL A 330 -16.68 15.19 10.05
N ALA A 331 -17.26 16.30 10.48
CA ALA A 331 -16.58 17.58 10.58
C ALA A 331 -15.38 17.48 11.54
N SER A 332 -14.29 18.16 11.20
CA SER A 332 -13.09 18.17 12.04
C SER A 332 -13.31 18.68 13.46
N ALA A 333 -14.32 19.55 13.67
CA ALA A 333 -14.74 20.00 15.00
C ALA A 333 -15.19 18.84 15.91
N THR A 334 -15.86 17.80 15.35
CA THR A 334 -16.23 16.57 16.09
C THR A 334 -15.01 15.69 16.36
N LEU A 335 -13.95 15.84 15.56
CA LEU A 335 -12.70 15.06 15.65
C LEU A 335 -11.58 15.86 16.32
N ASN A 336 -11.91 16.79 17.23
CA ASN A 336 -10.94 17.61 17.96
C ASN A 336 -9.93 18.34 17.05
N GLY A 337 -10.44 18.95 15.98
CA GLY A 337 -9.65 19.70 15.00
C GLY A 337 -8.83 18.82 14.06
N THR A 338 -9.20 17.55 13.88
CA THR A 338 -8.47 16.62 13.01
C THR A 338 -9.32 16.09 11.85
N SER A 339 -8.65 15.56 10.84
CA SER A 339 -9.27 14.75 9.79
C SER A 339 -8.37 13.57 9.45
N TYR A 340 -8.92 12.51 8.87
CA TYR A 340 -8.17 11.30 8.54
C TYR A 340 -8.16 11.05 7.04
N LEU A 341 -7.03 10.56 6.55
CA LEU A 341 -6.91 9.97 5.22
C LEU A 341 -6.16 8.64 5.38
N GLN A 342 -6.68 7.56 4.80
CA GLN A 342 -6.12 6.22 4.97
C GLN A 342 -6.28 5.37 3.70
N GLU A 343 -5.19 4.73 3.30
CA GLU A 343 -5.16 3.78 2.19
C GLU A 343 -6.00 2.53 2.48
N GLY A 344 -6.51 1.91 1.42
CA GLY A 344 -7.18 0.60 1.45
C GLY A 344 -8.61 0.60 2.02
N VAL A 345 -8.83 1.21 3.17
CA VAL A 345 -10.14 1.25 3.86
C VAL A 345 -11.07 2.36 3.38
N GLY A 346 -10.56 3.25 2.52
CA GLY A 346 -11.34 4.31 1.88
C GLY A 346 -11.71 5.44 2.85
N LEU A 347 -10.74 5.96 3.62
CA LEU A 347 -10.93 7.22 4.34
C LEU A 347 -10.21 8.34 3.60
N SER A 348 -10.85 9.50 3.50
CA SER A 348 -10.31 10.67 2.81
C SER A 348 -10.66 11.95 3.54
N THR A 349 -9.85 12.99 3.31
CA THR A 349 -10.11 14.31 3.89
C THR A 349 -10.78 15.19 2.84
N ARG A 350 -12.00 15.63 3.13
CA ARG A 350 -12.74 16.59 2.32
C ARG A 350 -12.33 18.00 2.71
N VAL A 351 -12.05 18.83 1.71
CA VAL A 351 -11.75 20.26 1.84
C VAL A 351 -12.76 21.03 0.98
N THR A 352 -13.63 21.79 1.64
CA THR A 352 -14.63 22.64 0.98
C THR A 352 -14.09 24.06 0.89
N LEU A 353 -13.98 24.59 -0.31
CA LEU A 353 -13.49 25.95 -0.56
C LEU A 353 -14.68 26.93 -0.49
N ARG A 354 -14.67 27.85 0.49
CA ARG A 354 -15.69 28.88 0.68
C ARG A 354 -15.06 30.28 0.62
N GLY A 355 -15.84 31.30 0.26
CA GLY A 355 -15.35 32.69 0.25
C GLY A 355 -14.42 33.03 -0.92
N LEU A 356 -14.38 32.18 -1.96
CA LEU A 356 -13.60 32.44 -3.18
C LEU A 356 -14.29 33.44 -4.13
N GLU A 357 -15.52 33.84 -3.82
CA GLU A 357 -16.30 34.84 -4.55
C GLU A 357 -15.58 36.19 -4.58
N ALA A 358 -14.87 36.55 -3.51
CA ALA A 358 -14.06 37.76 -3.46
C ALA A 358 -12.93 37.76 -4.51
N LEU A 359 -12.30 36.61 -4.74
CA LEU A 359 -11.32 36.46 -5.83
C LEU A 359 -12.00 36.48 -7.19
N ARG A 360 -13.10 35.74 -7.36
CA ARG A 360 -13.85 35.69 -8.63
C ARG A 360 -14.31 37.07 -9.09
N ASN A 361 -14.71 37.93 -8.15
CA ASN A 361 -15.23 39.27 -8.44
C ASN A 361 -14.13 40.33 -8.57
N MET A 362 -12.84 39.97 -8.45
CA MET A 362 -11.73 40.90 -8.53
C MET A 362 -11.33 41.15 -10.00
N PRO A 363 -11.52 42.38 -10.53
CA PRO A 363 -11.19 42.68 -11.93
C PRO A 363 -9.68 42.57 -12.18
N GLY A 364 -9.30 42.01 -13.32
CA GLY A 364 -7.89 41.89 -13.71
C GLY A 364 -7.06 40.92 -12.85
N LEU A 365 -7.71 40.08 -12.04
CA LEU A 365 -7.05 39.09 -11.19
C LEU A 365 -6.24 38.10 -12.04
N ILE A 366 -4.95 38.00 -11.75
CA ILE A 366 -4.06 36.97 -12.28
C ILE A 366 -3.53 36.17 -11.09
N ILE A 367 -3.93 34.92 -10.96
CA ILE A 367 -3.34 34.01 -9.97
C ILE A 367 -1.95 33.62 -10.45
N ASN A 368 -0.91 34.02 -9.72
CA ASN A 368 0.48 33.68 -10.03
C ASN A 368 0.86 32.30 -9.46
N ARG A 369 0.34 31.97 -8.28
CA ARG A 369 0.54 30.67 -7.62
C ARG A 369 -0.59 30.39 -6.65
N ALA A 370 -1.07 29.15 -6.61
CA ALA A 370 -1.98 28.70 -5.55
C ALA A 370 -1.53 27.36 -4.97
N GLU A 371 -1.55 27.24 -3.64
CA GLU A 371 -1.12 26.04 -2.93
C GLU A 371 -2.12 25.65 -1.85
N LEU A 372 -2.55 24.39 -1.86
CA LEU A 372 -3.26 23.79 -0.74
C LEU A 372 -2.23 23.13 0.18
N ARG A 373 -2.03 23.73 1.36
CA ARG A 373 -1.14 23.21 2.40
C ARG A 373 -1.95 22.39 3.41
N VAL A 374 -1.51 21.16 3.65
CA VAL A 374 -2.23 20.17 4.46
C VAL A 374 -1.28 19.63 5.54
N PRO A 375 -1.25 20.25 6.73
CA PRO A 375 -0.36 19.81 7.80
C PRO A 375 -0.80 18.47 8.39
N VAL A 376 0.19 17.64 8.74
CA VAL A 376 -0.02 16.39 9.47
C VAL A 376 0.16 16.67 10.96
N LYS A 377 -0.80 16.22 11.78
CA LYS A 377 -0.75 16.37 13.22
C LYS A 377 0.45 15.55 13.77
N PRO A 378 1.42 16.17 14.45
CA PRO A 378 2.61 15.46 14.92
C PRO A 378 2.26 14.35 15.92
N PHE A 379 3.01 13.24 15.89
CA PHE A 379 2.91 12.12 16.85
C PHE A 379 1.51 11.50 17.00
N SER A 380 0.63 11.72 16.03
CA SER A 380 -0.77 11.31 16.07
C SER A 380 -1.02 9.92 15.47
N ASN A 381 0.00 9.31 14.85
CA ASN A 381 -0.14 8.06 14.13
C ASN A 381 0.96 7.05 14.52
N ALA A 382 0.70 6.29 15.58
CA ALA A 382 1.64 5.28 16.07
C ALA A 382 1.53 3.93 15.32
N LEU A 383 0.36 3.61 14.76
CA LEU A 383 0.07 2.30 14.16
C LEU A 383 0.36 2.23 12.66
N PHE A 384 0.31 3.36 11.98
CA PHE A 384 0.48 3.44 10.54
C PHE A 384 1.48 4.54 10.20
N PRO A 385 2.38 4.35 9.23
CA PRO A 385 3.15 5.46 8.67
C PRO A 385 2.24 6.37 7.84
N ASN A 386 2.69 7.62 7.68
CA ASN A 386 2.06 8.60 6.80
C ASN A 386 2.20 8.17 5.33
N PRO A 387 1.15 8.32 4.49
CA PRO A 387 1.30 8.15 3.05
C PRO A 387 2.35 9.11 2.53
N ARG A 388 3.20 8.64 1.61
CA ARG A 388 4.25 9.48 1.02
C ARG A 388 3.66 10.57 0.11
N TYR A 389 2.55 10.25 -0.54
CA TYR A 389 1.90 11.09 -1.53
C TYR A 389 0.40 11.17 -1.25
N ILE A 390 -0.18 12.33 -1.54
CA ILE A 390 -1.63 12.53 -1.63
C ILE A 390 -1.95 13.24 -2.94
N TYR A 391 -3.19 13.14 -3.40
CA TYR A 391 -3.70 13.91 -4.52
C TYR A 391 -5.15 14.34 -4.23
N ALA A 392 -5.66 15.27 -5.02
CA ALA A 392 -7.02 15.76 -4.89
C ALA A 392 -7.90 15.32 -6.06
N VAL A 393 -9.13 14.91 -5.75
CA VAL A 393 -10.20 14.72 -6.72
C VAL A 393 -11.36 15.65 -6.41
N GLU A 394 -12.08 16.05 -7.45
CA GLU A 394 -13.29 16.84 -7.33
C GLU A 394 -14.46 15.98 -6.86
N ALA A 395 -15.26 16.49 -5.91
CA ALA A 395 -16.45 15.81 -5.43
C ALA A 395 -17.67 16.73 -5.35
N ASP A 396 -18.85 16.11 -5.42
CA ASP A 396 -20.14 16.77 -5.21
C ASP A 396 -20.46 16.98 -3.73
N ASN A 397 -21.65 17.52 -3.44
CA ASN A 397 -22.13 17.74 -2.08
C ASN A 397 -22.36 16.45 -1.27
N ASN A 398 -22.45 15.31 -1.96
CA ASN A 398 -22.60 13.98 -1.37
C ASN A 398 -21.26 13.22 -1.34
N ASN A 399 -20.13 13.93 -1.43
CA ASN A 399 -18.77 13.36 -1.45
C ASN A 399 -18.54 12.33 -2.56
N LYS A 400 -19.38 12.29 -3.59
CA LYS A 400 -19.18 11.41 -4.73
C LYS A 400 -18.14 12.05 -5.62
N VAL A 401 -17.11 11.27 -5.96
CA VAL A 401 -16.08 11.69 -6.93
C VAL A 401 -16.78 12.00 -8.24
N LEU A 402 -16.57 13.22 -8.75
CA LEU A 402 -17.11 13.63 -10.03
C LEU A 402 -16.34 12.91 -11.15
N GLN A 403 -17.06 12.53 -12.20
CA GLN A 403 -16.48 11.86 -13.36
C GLN A 403 -16.70 12.68 -14.62
N ARG A 404 -15.84 12.48 -15.60
CA ARG A 404 -15.98 12.99 -16.97
C ARG A 404 -15.82 11.86 -17.96
N ILE A 405 -16.49 11.96 -19.10
CA ILE A 405 -16.34 11.00 -20.19
C ILE A 405 -15.21 11.46 -21.10
N LEU A 406 -14.17 10.66 -21.22
CA LEU A 406 -13.04 10.90 -22.12
C LEU A 406 -12.85 9.66 -22.98
N ASN A 407 -12.94 9.82 -24.31
CA ASN A 407 -12.91 8.71 -25.27
C ASN A 407 -13.89 7.58 -24.92
N PHE A 408 -15.13 7.94 -24.56
CA PHE A 408 -16.21 7.02 -24.16
C PHE A 408 -15.97 6.25 -22.84
N LEU A 409 -14.93 6.57 -22.10
CA LEU A 409 -14.64 5.98 -20.79
C LEU A 409 -14.87 7.00 -19.67
N PRO A 410 -15.58 6.62 -18.59
CA PRO A 410 -15.65 7.46 -17.40
C PRO A 410 -14.28 7.52 -16.73
N SER A 411 -13.84 8.73 -16.39
CA SER A 411 -12.61 8.98 -15.65
C SER A 411 -12.88 9.98 -14.54
N ASP A 412 -12.25 9.77 -13.40
CA ASP A 412 -12.40 10.64 -12.23
C ASP A 412 -11.83 12.04 -12.52
N ARG A 413 -12.50 13.08 -12.02
CA ARG A 413 -12.08 14.48 -12.17
C ARG A 413 -10.99 14.77 -11.14
N VAL A 414 -9.76 14.42 -11.52
CA VAL A 414 -8.56 14.64 -10.71
C VAL A 414 -8.03 16.05 -10.92
N VAL A 415 -7.60 16.72 -9.85
CA VAL A 415 -6.88 18.00 -9.92
C VAL A 415 -5.54 17.76 -10.63
N GLN A 416 -5.32 18.41 -11.78
CA GLN A 416 -4.11 18.18 -12.57
C GLN A 416 -2.95 19.05 -12.07
N GLU A 417 -1.72 18.62 -12.34
CA GLU A 417 -0.48 19.35 -12.04
C GLU A 417 -0.49 20.74 -12.67
N ASP A 418 0.37 21.61 -12.14
CA ASP A 418 0.46 22.98 -12.64
C ASP A 418 0.95 23.02 -14.09
N GLY A 419 0.45 23.96 -14.88
CA GLY A 419 0.72 24.01 -16.32
C GLY A 419 -0.10 23.03 -17.17
N SER A 420 -0.80 22.06 -16.57
CA SER A 420 -1.67 21.11 -17.30
C SER A 420 -3.09 21.62 -17.50
N ASN A 421 -3.75 21.11 -18.55
CA ASN A 421 -5.18 21.35 -18.79
C ASN A 421 -6.03 20.57 -17.77
N GLN A 422 -6.83 21.28 -16.99
CA GLN A 422 -7.64 20.70 -15.91
C GLN A 422 -8.82 19.85 -16.41
N LEU A 423 -9.09 19.84 -17.72
CA LEU A 423 -10.16 19.03 -18.35
C LEU A 423 -9.68 17.66 -18.88
N VAL A 424 -8.37 17.39 -18.92
CA VAL A 424 -7.83 16.10 -19.40
C VAL A 424 -7.62 15.09 -18.27
N VAL A 425 -7.17 13.88 -18.61
CA VAL A 425 -6.54 12.93 -17.67
C VAL A 425 -5.04 12.95 -17.92
N GLY A 426 -4.24 12.71 -16.89
CA GLY A 426 -2.90 12.17 -17.09
C GLY A 426 -1.92 12.53 -15.98
N ARG A 427 -1.98 13.76 -15.46
CA ARG A 427 -0.97 14.27 -14.54
C ARG A 427 -1.63 14.92 -13.36
N ARG A 428 -1.85 14.15 -12.31
CA ARG A 428 -2.46 14.63 -11.06
C ARG A 428 -1.49 15.53 -10.29
N ALA A 429 -2.01 16.56 -9.64
CA ALA A 429 -1.25 17.35 -8.68
C ALA A 429 -0.95 16.49 -7.44
N LEU A 430 0.33 16.19 -7.22
CA LEU A 430 0.80 15.40 -6.10
C LEU A 430 1.23 16.31 -4.93
N GLY A 431 0.69 16.03 -3.76
CA GLY A 431 1.22 16.52 -2.49
C GLY A 431 2.22 15.52 -1.94
N ILE A 432 3.50 15.90 -1.85
CA ILE A 432 4.56 15.09 -1.26
C ILE A 432 4.63 15.39 0.23
N LEU A 433 4.82 14.35 1.06
CA LEU A 433 5.07 14.54 2.49
C LEU A 433 6.44 15.18 2.70
N GLU A 434 6.44 16.40 3.23
CA GLU A 434 7.63 17.21 3.46
C GLU A 434 7.77 17.61 4.93
N GLY A 435 8.96 18.09 5.31
CA GLY A 435 9.25 18.60 6.65
C GLY A 435 9.77 17.57 7.65
N PRO A 436 10.25 18.04 8.82
CA PRO A 436 10.71 17.16 9.90
C PRO A 436 9.51 16.44 10.54
N ALA A 437 9.77 15.33 11.25
CA ALA A 437 8.72 14.53 11.90
C ALA A 437 7.78 15.32 12.84
N SER A 438 8.25 16.44 13.40
CA SER A 438 7.47 17.34 14.27
C SER A 438 6.59 18.35 13.52
N GLN A 439 6.79 18.55 12.21
CA GLN A 439 6.05 19.51 11.38
C GLN A 439 5.94 18.97 9.94
N GLN A 440 5.40 17.77 9.79
CA GLN A 440 5.17 17.23 8.45
C GLN A 440 3.94 17.89 7.81
N TYR A 441 3.98 18.09 6.51
CA TYR A 441 2.85 18.61 5.74
C TYR A 441 2.90 18.12 4.30
N TYR A 442 1.75 18.16 3.63
CA TYR A 442 1.66 18.04 2.18
C TYR A 442 1.41 19.41 1.56
N THR A 443 1.93 19.64 0.35
CA THR A 443 1.66 20.84 -0.44
C THR A 443 1.20 20.44 -1.83
N LEU A 444 -0.04 20.75 -2.20
CA LEU A 444 -0.54 20.58 -3.56
C LEU A 444 -0.51 21.92 -4.28
N VAL A 445 0.25 22.02 -5.37
CA VAL A 445 0.20 23.20 -6.26
C VAL A 445 -1.02 23.07 -7.15
N ILE A 446 -1.93 24.04 -7.05
CA ILE A 446 -3.24 24.03 -7.69
C ILE A 446 -3.55 25.34 -8.44
N THR A 447 -2.52 26.03 -8.94
CA THR A 447 -2.66 27.33 -9.62
C THR A 447 -3.63 27.25 -10.80
N ASN A 448 -3.35 26.39 -11.77
CA ASN A 448 -4.20 26.18 -12.94
C ASN A 448 -5.62 25.71 -12.56
N TYR A 449 -5.72 24.85 -11.55
CA TYR A 449 -7.02 24.38 -11.04
C TYR A 449 -7.85 25.53 -10.45
N LEU A 450 -7.26 26.34 -9.57
CA LEU A 450 -7.95 27.46 -8.95
C LEU A 450 -8.37 28.50 -10.01
N GLN A 451 -7.51 28.79 -10.98
CA GLN A 451 -7.87 29.66 -12.10
C GLN A 451 -9.06 29.10 -12.90
N ALA A 452 -9.06 27.80 -13.21
CA ALA A 452 -10.17 27.16 -13.92
C ALA A 452 -11.46 27.17 -13.07
N TYR A 453 -11.37 26.94 -11.77
CA TYR A 453 -12.48 26.99 -10.83
C TYR A 453 -13.10 28.40 -10.72
N LEU A 454 -12.26 29.43 -10.59
CA LEU A 454 -12.71 30.82 -10.48
C LEU A 454 -13.40 31.29 -11.77
N ASN A 455 -12.93 30.83 -12.94
CA ASN A 455 -13.45 31.17 -14.26
C ASN A 455 -14.55 30.24 -14.79
N ASP A 456 -15.06 29.30 -13.98
CA ASP A 456 -16.07 28.29 -14.36
C ASP A 456 -15.69 27.47 -15.61
N ARG A 457 -14.41 27.08 -15.69
CA ARG A 457 -13.83 26.30 -16.81
C ARG A 457 -13.62 24.82 -16.50
N LEU A 458 -14.11 24.32 -15.37
CA LEU A 458 -13.97 22.90 -14.99
C LEU A 458 -15.03 21.99 -15.61
N GLY A 459 -16.06 22.56 -16.28
CA GLY A 459 -17.17 21.79 -16.85
C GLY A 459 -18.14 21.30 -15.76
N GLY A 460 -18.53 22.19 -14.85
CA GLY A 460 -19.38 21.92 -13.69
C GLY A 460 -18.75 22.46 -12.40
N ASN A 461 -19.58 22.58 -11.35
CA ASN A 461 -19.18 23.17 -10.08
C ASN A 461 -18.85 22.09 -9.04
N PRO A 462 -17.56 21.74 -8.83
CA PRO A 462 -17.20 20.85 -7.75
C PRO A 462 -17.51 21.53 -6.40
N ALA A 463 -18.13 20.78 -5.50
CA ALA A 463 -18.47 21.29 -4.18
C ALA A 463 -17.27 21.27 -3.23
N SER A 464 -16.38 20.28 -3.41
CA SER A 464 -15.22 20.10 -2.55
C SER A 464 -14.11 19.34 -3.26
N LEU A 465 -12.93 19.34 -2.63
CA LEU A 465 -11.82 18.47 -2.97
C LEU A 465 -11.74 17.32 -1.96
N LEU A 466 -11.59 16.09 -2.43
CA LEU A 466 -11.23 14.95 -1.59
C LEU A 466 -9.74 14.68 -1.73
N LEU A 467 -9.04 14.77 -0.61
CA LEU A 467 -7.63 14.40 -0.48
C LEU A 467 -7.54 12.90 -0.23
N ILE A 468 -6.94 12.20 -1.19
CA ILE A 468 -6.82 10.75 -1.20
C ILE A 468 -5.33 10.39 -1.13
N PRO A 469 -4.94 9.41 -0.30
CA PRO A 469 -3.61 8.83 -0.37
C PRO A 469 -3.33 8.29 -1.76
N ASP A 470 -2.17 8.61 -2.30
CA ASP A 470 -1.72 8.02 -3.55
C ASP A 470 -0.88 6.78 -3.24
N SER A 471 -1.50 5.61 -3.46
CA SER A 471 -0.86 4.32 -3.30
C SER A 471 -0.28 3.79 -4.62
N SER A 472 -0.02 4.65 -5.60
CA SER A 472 0.76 4.23 -6.77
C SER A 472 2.19 4.71 -6.64
N ASN A 473 3.16 3.81 -6.83
CA ASN A 473 4.57 4.18 -7.02
C ASN A 473 4.77 4.81 -8.41
N LEU A 474 3.92 5.76 -8.78
CA LEU A 474 4.04 6.47 -10.05
C LEU A 474 5.29 7.32 -10.00
N ILE A 475 6.27 6.94 -10.82
CA ILE A 475 7.25 7.89 -11.33
C ILE A 475 6.43 8.84 -12.22
N PRO A 476 6.45 10.17 -11.99
CA PRO A 476 5.63 11.14 -12.72
C PRO A 476 5.72 11.12 -14.25
N ASP A 477 6.66 10.34 -14.81
CA ASP A 477 7.00 10.30 -16.23
C ASP A 477 6.94 8.88 -16.85
N SER A 478 6.51 7.85 -16.11
CA SER A 478 6.44 6.50 -16.68
C SER A 478 5.10 6.26 -17.38
N THR A 479 5.16 6.00 -18.69
CA THR A 479 4.07 5.42 -19.50
C THR A 479 3.75 3.97 -19.13
N GLU A 480 4.51 3.37 -18.22
CA GLU A 480 4.28 2.02 -17.72
C GLU A 480 3.01 1.97 -16.85
N PRO A 481 2.21 0.89 -16.95
CA PRO A 481 1.05 0.69 -16.10
C PRO A 481 1.49 0.68 -14.63
N SER A 482 1.09 1.71 -13.88
CA SER A 482 1.39 1.79 -12.45
C SER A 482 0.95 0.51 -11.75
N THR A 483 1.88 -0.13 -11.04
CA THR A 483 1.50 -1.21 -10.14
C THR A 483 0.73 -0.59 -8.98
N LEU A 484 -0.49 -1.08 -8.79
CA LEU A 484 -1.34 -0.66 -7.68
C LEU A 484 -0.65 -1.11 -6.38
N THR A 485 -0.13 -0.17 -5.59
CA THR A 485 0.35 -0.50 -4.26
C THR A 485 -0.82 -0.60 -3.29
N LEU A 486 -0.90 -1.71 -2.57
CA LEU A 486 -1.92 -1.90 -1.54
C LEU A 486 -1.31 -1.75 -0.15
N GLY A 487 -1.69 -0.67 0.53
CA GLY A 487 -1.22 -0.34 1.86
C GLY A 487 -2.35 0.10 2.80
N LEU A 488 -1.94 0.38 4.04
CA LEU A 488 -2.79 0.95 5.09
C LEU A 488 -2.16 2.22 5.66
N ASN A 489 -1.35 2.93 4.88
CA ASN A 489 -0.78 4.20 5.36
C ASN A 489 -1.93 5.14 5.74
N ARG A 490 -1.76 5.86 6.84
CA ARG A 490 -2.75 6.82 7.35
C ARG A 490 -2.06 8.12 7.65
N ALA A 491 -2.70 9.26 7.43
CA ALA A 491 -2.29 10.51 8.04
C ALA A 491 -3.44 11.06 8.88
N VAL A 492 -3.10 11.65 10.02
CA VAL A 492 -4.01 12.49 10.79
C VAL A 492 -3.70 13.93 10.41
N ILE A 493 -4.63 14.57 9.73
CA ILE A 493 -4.50 15.94 9.28
C ILE A 493 -4.85 16.87 10.42
N ASP A 494 -4.02 17.89 10.62
CA ASP A 494 -4.32 19.03 11.48
C ASP A 494 -5.25 19.99 10.73
N ALA A 495 -6.55 19.68 10.80
CA ALA A 495 -7.58 20.31 10.02
C ALA A 495 -7.70 21.82 10.29
N ALA A 496 -7.39 22.25 11.52
CA ALA A 496 -7.42 23.67 11.89
C ALA A 496 -6.37 24.50 11.14
N ASN A 497 -5.27 23.87 10.70
CA ASN A 497 -4.15 24.52 10.03
C ASN A 497 -4.07 24.24 8.52
N VAL A 498 -5.06 23.54 7.95
CA VAL A 498 -5.20 23.43 6.50
C VAL A 498 -5.43 24.82 5.91
N SER A 499 -4.65 25.20 4.90
CA SER A 499 -4.75 26.51 4.29
C SER A 499 -4.62 26.50 2.77
N LEU A 500 -5.35 27.41 2.11
CA LEU A 500 -5.16 27.72 0.70
C LEU A 500 -4.40 29.04 0.61
N ARG A 501 -3.20 28.99 0.04
CA ARG A 501 -2.33 30.14 -0.18
C ARG A 501 -2.47 30.60 -1.61
N VAL A 502 -2.80 31.87 -1.81
CA VAL A 502 -3.00 32.45 -3.14
C VAL A 502 -2.09 33.66 -3.29
N TYR A 503 -1.21 33.58 -4.28
CA TYR A 503 -0.36 34.68 -4.72
C TYR A 503 -0.91 35.19 -6.03
N TYR A 504 -1.21 36.48 -6.12
CA TYR A 504 -1.90 37.04 -7.28
C TYR A 504 -1.48 38.46 -7.57
N SER A 505 -1.77 38.92 -8.78
CA SER A 505 -1.55 40.28 -9.23
C SER A 505 -2.85 40.92 -9.69
N LYS A 506 -2.91 42.25 -9.56
CA LYS A 506 -3.99 43.10 -10.07
C LYS A 506 -3.43 43.98 -11.19
N ARG A 507 -4.23 44.21 -12.22
CA ARG A 507 -3.91 45.14 -13.31
C ARG A 507 -4.59 46.48 -13.11
#